data_AF-A0A931J130-F1
#
_entry.id   AF-A0A931J130-F1
#
_cell.length_a   1.000
_cell.length_b   1.000
_cell.length_c   1.000
_cell.angle_alpha   90.00
_cell.angle_beta   90.00
_cell.angle_gamma   90.00
#
_symmetry.space_group_name_H-M   'P 1'
#
loop_
_entity.id
_entity.type
_entity.pdbx_description
1 polymer ?
#
loop_
_entity_poly.entity_id
_entity_poly.type
_entity_poly.pdbx_seq_one_letter_code
_entity_poly.pdbx_strand_id
1 'polypeptide(L)'
;MTEPIEHPPPASAFERALLRSIASEAGPRGWQLLDGMPYWNQGLLFCLLIPFADARQGHARVTLSLKWRALDRVLWRRLGLSPPEGLRAHAASARALPGWTVYRSAVSGLGWPSEALERWAALAVQGAADCAARLQGELDALPRYLEFIEREHRALLERQPHASSRLEQERVLAALLLEDAAATGLGLARA
;
A
#
# COMPACT_ATOMS: atom_id res chain seq x y z
N MET A 1 -25.01 7.03 40.88
CA MET A 1 -25.07 6.02 39.81
C MET A 1 -23.68 5.92 39.23
N THR A 2 -22.91 4.92 39.63
CA THR A 2 -21.59 4.63 39.06
C THR A 2 -21.81 3.91 37.74
N GLU A 3 -21.38 4.53 36.63
CA GLU A 3 -21.32 3.83 35.35
C GLU A 3 -20.46 2.57 35.53
N PRO A 4 -20.88 1.42 34.96
CA PRO A 4 -20.07 0.22 35.02
C PRO A 4 -18.75 0.51 34.32
N ILE A 5 -17.64 0.30 35.03
CA ILE A 5 -16.31 0.32 34.45
C ILE A 5 -16.27 -0.87 33.50
N GLU A 6 -16.51 -0.61 32.21
CA GLU A 6 -16.31 -1.61 31.17
C GLU A 6 -14.84 -2.01 31.19
N HIS A 7 -14.58 -3.21 31.71
CA HIS A 7 -13.25 -3.79 31.60
C HIS A 7 -12.94 -4.02 30.12
N PRO A 8 -11.70 -3.72 29.68
CA PRO A 8 -11.24 -4.12 28.36
C PRO A 8 -11.64 -5.56 28.05
N PRO A 9 -12.25 -5.84 26.89
CA PRO A 9 -12.24 -7.19 26.38
C PRO A 9 -10.78 -7.67 26.27
N PRO A 10 -10.48 -8.97 26.47
CA PRO A 10 -9.13 -9.49 26.28
C PRO A 10 -8.61 -9.14 24.89
N ALA A 11 -7.31 -8.87 24.76
CA ALA A 11 -6.68 -8.37 23.53
C ALA A 11 -7.13 -9.13 22.26
N SER A 12 -7.26 -10.45 22.36
CA SER A 12 -7.70 -11.31 21.26
C SER A 12 -9.18 -11.15 20.89
N ALA A 13 -10.08 -10.81 21.82
CA ALA A 13 -11.47 -10.52 21.52
C ALA A 13 -11.63 -9.18 20.80
N PHE A 14 -10.87 -8.17 21.22
CA PHE A 14 -10.84 -6.86 20.57
C PHE A 14 -10.22 -6.94 19.17
N GLU A 15 -9.07 -7.60 19.03
CA GLU A 15 -8.43 -7.81 17.72
C GLU A 15 -9.36 -8.54 16.75
N ARG A 16 -10.07 -9.58 17.22
CA ARG A 16 -11.09 -10.27 16.41
C ARG A 16 -12.27 -9.36 16.05
N ALA A 17 -12.73 -8.50 16.96
CA ALA A 17 -13.78 -7.54 16.66
C ALA A 17 -13.32 -6.53 15.60
N LEU A 18 -12.10 -6.03 15.74
CA LEU A 18 -11.50 -5.08 14.81
C LEU A 18 -11.32 -5.68 13.41
N LEU A 19 -10.78 -6.89 13.33
CA LEU A 19 -10.64 -7.62 12.06
C LEU A 19 -11.99 -7.83 11.38
N ARG A 20 -13.05 -8.13 12.15
CA ARG A 20 -14.41 -8.25 11.61
C ARG A 20 -14.95 -6.92 11.09
N SER A 21 -14.80 -5.82 11.84
CA SER A 21 -15.25 -4.49 11.41
C SER A 21 -14.49 -4.01 10.17
N ILE A 22 -13.19 -4.29 10.08
CA ILE A 22 -12.41 -3.98 8.88
C ILE A 22 -12.85 -4.84 7.70
N ALA A 23 -13.11 -6.13 7.91
CA ALA A 23 -13.60 -7.02 6.86
C ALA A 23 -14.98 -6.61 6.33
N SER A 24 -15.89 -6.14 7.19
CA SER A 24 -17.22 -5.66 6.78
C SER A 24 -17.16 -4.38 5.95
N GLU A 25 -16.19 -3.49 6.21
CA GLU A 25 -15.95 -2.29 5.41
C GLU A 25 -15.26 -2.60 4.06
N ALA A 26 -14.36 -3.58 4.07
CA ALA A 26 -13.61 -4.02 2.89
C ALA A 26 -14.48 -4.75 1.86
N GLY A 27 -15.47 -5.54 2.31
CA GLY A 27 -16.36 -6.32 1.44
C GLY A 27 -17.09 -5.51 0.36
N PRO A 28 -17.83 -4.44 0.72
CA PRO A 28 -18.50 -3.55 -0.24
C PRO A 28 -17.57 -2.90 -1.27
N ARG A 29 -16.26 -2.86 -1.00
CA ARG A 29 -15.24 -2.29 -1.90
C ARG A 29 -14.61 -3.33 -2.83
N GLY A 30 -15.03 -4.59 -2.73
CA GLY A 30 -14.49 -5.69 -3.54
C GLY A 30 -13.06 -6.09 -3.15
N TRP A 31 -12.60 -5.72 -1.96
CA TRP A 31 -11.25 -6.06 -1.48
C TRP A 31 -11.18 -7.51 -1.04
N GLN A 32 -10.01 -8.14 -1.22
CA GLN A 32 -9.78 -9.51 -0.81
C GLN A 32 -9.22 -9.55 0.62
N LEU A 33 -9.38 -10.69 1.31
CA LEU A 33 -8.98 -10.84 2.71
C LEU A 33 -7.97 -11.99 2.86
N LEU A 34 -6.89 -11.75 3.62
CA LEU A 34 -5.96 -12.79 4.09
C LEU A 34 -5.88 -12.70 5.60
N ASP A 35 -6.34 -13.72 6.32
CA ASP A 35 -6.40 -13.75 7.79
C ASP A 35 -7.09 -12.50 8.40
N GLY A 36 -8.14 -12.00 7.73
CA GLY A 36 -8.87 -10.78 8.15
C GLY A 36 -8.19 -9.46 7.80
N MET A 37 -7.00 -9.48 7.21
CA MET A 37 -6.31 -8.30 6.67
C MET A 37 -6.76 -8.04 5.24
N PRO A 38 -7.34 -6.88 4.91
CA PRO A 38 -7.71 -6.58 3.55
C PRO A 38 -6.48 -6.24 2.71
N TYR A 39 -6.50 -6.76 1.50
CA TYR A 39 -5.54 -6.47 0.46
C TYR A 39 -6.26 -6.28 -0.88
N TRP A 40 -5.69 -5.42 -1.71
CA TRP A 40 -6.23 -5.12 -3.04
C TRP A 40 -5.12 -4.58 -3.93
N ASN A 41 -5.46 -4.32 -5.19
CA ASN A 41 -4.61 -3.54 -6.08
C ASN A 41 -5.26 -2.19 -6.36
N GLN A 42 -4.44 -1.16 -6.41
CA GLN A 42 -4.78 0.13 -6.99
C GLN A 42 -3.77 0.40 -8.11
N GLY A 43 -4.15 0.12 -9.36
CA GLY A 43 -3.21 0.15 -10.49
C GLY A 43 -1.98 -0.75 -10.23
N LEU A 44 -0.78 -0.15 -10.26
CA LEU A 44 0.50 -0.85 -10.08
C LEU A 44 0.83 -1.13 -8.60
N LEU A 45 0.08 -0.53 -7.68
CA LEU A 45 0.30 -0.68 -6.25
C LEU A 45 -0.44 -1.90 -5.72
N PHE A 46 0.30 -2.78 -5.06
CA PHE A 46 -0.28 -3.72 -4.12
C PHE A 46 -0.50 -3.02 -2.78
N CYS A 47 -1.70 -3.16 -2.25
CA CYS A 47 -2.13 -2.54 -1.00
C CYS A 47 -2.41 -3.61 0.04
N LEU A 48 -1.87 -3.43 1.25
CA LEU A 48 -2.12 -4.30 2.40
C LEU A 48 -2.40 -3.45 3.63
N LEU A 49 -3.57 -3.67 4.24
CA LEU A 49 -3.96 -3.04 5.49
C LEU A 49 -3.75 -4.02 6.65
N ILE A 50 -2.91 -3.65 7.60
CA ILE A 50 -2.57 -4.49 8.75
C ILE A 50 -3.11 -3.81 10.02
N PRO A 51 -4.19 -4.34 10.62
CA PRO A 51 -4.66 -3.87 11.91
C PRO A 51 -3.81 -4.43 13.04
N PHE A 52 -3.65 -3.61 14.07
CA PHE A 52 -2.98 -3.92 15.31
C PHE A 52 -3.83 -3.38 16.46
N ALA A 53 -4.06 -4.23 17.44
CA ALA A 53 -4.73 -3.87 18.68
C ALA A 53 -3.70 -3.67 19.79
N ASP A 54 -3.66 -2.50 20.42
CA ASP A 54 -2.96 -2.29 21.69
C ASP A 54 -3.96 -2.30 22.84
N ALA A 55 -4.19 -3.51 23.36
CA ALA A 55 -5.09 -3.73 24.47
C ALA A 55 -4.61 -3.11 25.79
N ARG A 56 -3.32 -2.76 25.92
CA ARG A 56 -2.80 -2.13 27.16
C ARG A 56 -3.17 -0.66 27.23
N GLN A 57 -3.33 -0.01 26.08
CA GLN A 57 -3.53 1.45 26.01
C GLN A 57 -4.94 1.89 25.66
N GLY A 58 -5.89 0.98 25.44
CA GLY A 58 -7.21 1.46 24.99
C GLY A 58 -7.27 1.73 23.49
N HIS A 59 -6.27 1.31 22.70
CA HIS A 59 -6.05 1.87 21.37
C HIS A 59 -5.91 0.80 20.28
N ALA A 60 -6.40 1.11 19.08
CA ALA A 60 -6.08 0.39 17.86
C ALA A 60 -5.18 1.24 16.96
N ARG A 61 -4.37 0.55 16.17
CA ARG A 61 -3.57 1.11 15.08
C ARG A 61 -3.84 0.31 13.82
N VAL A 62 -4.20 0.96 12.73
CA VAL A 62 -4.18 0.33 11.41
C VAL A 62 -2.97 0.86 10.66
N THR A 63 -2.24 -0.03 10.00
CA THR A 63 -1.11 0.31 9.15
C THR A 63 -1.44 -0.01 7.70
N LEU A 64 -1.45 1.00 6.82
CA LEU A 64 -1.46 0.76 5.38
C LEU A 64 -0.01 0.59 4.91
N SER A 65 0.27 -0.50 4.23
CA SER A 65 1.53 -0.73 3.52
C SER A 65 1.25 -0.83 2.03
N LEU A 66 1.95 -0.02 1.25
CA LEU A 66 1.89 -0.04 -0.21
C LEU A 66 3.21 -0.55 -0.79
N LYS A 67 3.13 -1.39 -1.82
CA LYS A 67 4.29 -1.97 -2.50
C LYS A 67 4.09 -1.95 -4.01
N TRP A 68 5.20 -1.83 -4.76
CA TRP A 68 5.17 -2.14 -6.19
C TRP A 68 5.38 -3.63 -6.39
N ARG A 69 4.45 -4.26 -7.09
CA ARG A 69 4.54 -5.69 -7.42
C ARG A 69 5.75 -5.99 -8.30
N ALA A 70 6.08 -5.07 -9.20
CA ALA A 70 7.29 -5.07 -10.03
C ALA A 70 8.57 -5.28 -9.21
N LEU A 71 8.73 -4.51 -8.12
CA LEU A 71 9.95 -4.54 -7.31
C LEU A 71 10.10 -5.84 -6.53
N ASP A 72 8.99 -6.38 -6.04
CA ASP A 72 9.01 -7.72 -5.44
C ASP A 72 9.46 -8.75 -6.48
N ARG A 73 8.90 -8.76 -7.70
CA ARG A 73 9.39 -9.68 -8.74
C ARG A 73 10.88 -9.54 -9.04
N VAL A 74 11.43 -8.32 -8.98
CA VAL A 74 12.87 -8.09 -9.11
C VAL A 74 13.63 -8.67 -7.92
N LEU A 75 13.17 -8.42 -6.69
CA LEU A 75 13.76 -8.97 -5.47
C LEU A 75 13.80 -10.50 -5.51
N TRP A 76 12.66 -11.13 -5.79
CA TRP A 76 12.53 -12.59 -5.87
C TRP A 76 13.51 -13.17 -6.90
N ARG A 77 13.56 -12.58 -8.12
CA ARG A 77 14.54 -12.96 -9.15
C ARG A 77 15.99 -12.81 -8.68
N ARG A 78 16.33 -11.71 -8.00
CA ARG A 78 17.68 -11.46 -7.47
C ARG A 78 18.09 -12.43 -6.37
N LEU A 79 17.12 -12.90 -5.59
CA LEU A 79 17.33 -13.93 -4.57
C LEU A 79 17.36 -15.36 -5.15
N GLY A 80 17.22 -15.52 -6.47
CA GLY A 80 17.15 -16.84 -7.11
C GLY A 80 15.86 -17.60 -6.81
N LEU A 81 14.80 -16.88 -6.40
CA LEU A 81 13.51 -17.45 -6.03
C LEU A 81 12.45 -17.13 -7.09
N SER A 82 11.43 -18.00 -7.18
CA SER A 82 10.29 -17.76 -8.06
C SER A 82 9.31 -16.78 -7.40
N PRO A 83 8.86 -15.71 -8.10
CA PRO A 83 7.93 -14.76 -7.51
C PRO A 83 6.58 -15.44 -7.23
N PRO A 84 5.92 -15.10 -6.11
CA PRO A 84 4.59 -15.62 -5.83
C PRO A 84 3.61 -15.21 -6.92
N GLU A 85 2.91 -16.19 -7.49
CA GLU A 85 1.87 -15.96 -8.50
C GLU A 85 0.51 -15.68 -7.85
N GLY A 86 -0.18 -14.67 -8.36
CA GLY A 86 -1.48 -14.24 -7.81
C GLY A 86 -1.39 -13.35 -6.57
N LEU A 87 -2.46 -12.60 -6.31
CA LEU A 87 -2.48 -11.57 -5.27
C LEU A 87 -2.43 -12.13 -3.86
N ARG A 88 -3.04 -13.29 -3.63
CA ARG A 88 -3.05 -13.97 -2.35
C ARG A 88 -1.65 -14.41 -1.91
N ALA A 89 -0.87 -14.98 -2.84
CA ALA A 89 0.50 -15.40 -2.55
C ALA A 89 1.40 -14.18 -2.26
N HIS A 90 1.17 -13.08 -3.00
CA HIS A 90 1.86 -11.82 -2.77
C HIS A 90 1.53 -11.22 -1.39
N ALA A 91 0.25 -11.26 -0.97
CA ALA A 91 -0.16 -10.85 0.37
C ALA A 91 0.50 -11.67 1.49
N ALA A 92 0.61 -13.00 1.30
CA ALA A 92 1.30 -13.88 2.23
C ALA A 92 2.81 -13.57 2.31
N SER A 93 3.46 -13.30 1.16
CA SER A 93 4.88 -12.94 1.13
C SER A 93 5.17 -11.52 1.61
N ALA A 94 4.24 -10.59 1.42
CA ALA A 94 4.45 -9.18 1.77
C ALA A 94 4.68 -9.00 3.27
N ARG A 95 4.17 -9.93 4.09
CA ARG A 95 4.40 -10.02 5.53
C ARG A 95 5.78 -10.57 5.90
N ALA A 96 6.31 -11.49 5.08
CA ALA A 96 7.56 -12.21 5.34
C ALA A 96 8.81 -11.44 4.84
N LEU A 97 8.69 -10.71 3.73
CA LEU A 97 9.77 -9.93 3.12
C LEU A 97 9.31 -8.47 2.95
N PRO A 98 9.68 -7.55 3.85
CA PRO A 98 9.27 -6.15 3.77
C PRO A 98 10.01 -5.35 2.68
N GLY A 99 10.95 -5.97 1.94
CA GLY A 99 11.73 -5.32 0.91
C GLY A 99 10.81 -4.59 -0.07
N TRP A 100 11.07 -3.30 -0.30
CA TRP A 100 10.39 -2.47 -1.30
C TRP A 100 8.97 -1.99 -0.96
N THR A 101 8.76 -1.67 0.32
CA THR A 101 7.62 -0.82 0.74
C THR A 101 7.85 0.62 0.28
N VAL A 102 6.93 1.16 -0.52
CA VAL A 102 7.03 2.53 -1.06
C VAL A 102 6.38 3.56 -0.15
N TYR A 103 5.39 3.13 0.62
CA TYR A 103 4.69 3.98 1.57
C TYR A 103 4.13 3.15 2.72
N ARG A 104 4.24 3.70 3.93
CA ARG A 104 3.62 3.17 5.13
C ARG A 104 2.99 4.33 5.92
N SER A 105 1.72 4.20 6.27
CA SER A 105 1.06 5.11 7.20
C SER A 105 0.35 4.34 8.28
N ALA A 106 0.07 5.04 9.39
CA ALA A 106 -0.73 4.50 10.47
C ALA A 106 -1.74 5.52 10.97
N VAL A 107 -2.93 5.05 11.33
CA VAL A 107 -3.94 5.83 12.06
C VAL A 107 -4.05 5.23 13.46
N SER A 108 -3.97 6.05 14.50
CA SER A 108 -3.96 5.63 15.93
C SER A 108 -4.84 6.52 16.80
N GLY A 109 -5.30 6.01 17.94
CA GLY A 109 -5.67 6.85 19.09
C GLY A 109 -7.15 7.05 19.41
N LEU A 110 -8.04 6.07 19.16
CA LEU A 110 -9.43 6.12 19.62
C LEU A 110 -9.75 4.97 20.59
N GLY A 111 -10.61 5.25 21.58
CA GLY A 111 -11.04 4.34 22.64
C GLY A 111 -12.05 3.27 22.22
N TRP A 112 -12.44 2.42 23.17
CA TRP A 112 -13.11 1.13 22.97
C TRP A 112 -14.65 1.02 22.76
N PRO A 113 -15.47 2.07 22.61
CA PRO A 113 -16.88 1.85 22.28
C PRO A 113 -17.03 1.12 20.93
N SER A 114 -17.91 0.11 20.83
CA SER A 114 -18.14 -0.68 19.60
C SER A 114 -18.53 0.19 18.39
N GLU A 115 -19.37 1.21 18.60
CA GLU A 115 -19.71 2.18 17.56
C GLU A 115 -18.50 3.03 17.11
N ALA A 116 -17.56 3.29 18.02
CA ALA A 116 -16.33 3.98 17.68
C ALA A 116 -15.40 3.08 16.85
N LEU A 117 -15.46 1.75 17.04
CA LEU A 117 -14.69 0.78 16.27
C LEU A 117 -15.12 0.73 14.80
N GLU A 118 -16.42 0.68 14.53
CA GLU A 118 -16.96 0.67 13.17
C GLU A 118 -16.65 1.98 12.44
N ARG A 119 -16.91 3.13 13.10
CA ARG A 119 -16.54 4.45 12.56
C ARG A 119 -15.04 4.56 12.28
N TRP A 120 -14.20 4.03 13.16
CA TRP A 120 -12.75 4.02 12.97
C TRP A 120 -12.32 3.12 11.81
N ALA A 121 -12.90 1.92 11.70
CA ALA A 121 -12.62 1.02 10.60
C ALA A 121 -12.98 1.67 9.26
N ALA A 122 -14.13 2.32 9.18
CA ALA A 122 -14.56 3.07 7.99
C ALA A 122 -13.57 4.21 7.63
N LEU A 123 -13.14 5.01 8.61
CA LEU A 123 -12.16 6.08 8.40
C LEU A 123 -10.79 5.54 7.97
N ALA A 124 -10.31 4.47 8.61
CA ALA A 124 -9.03 3.86 8.30
C ALA A 124 -9.02 3.24 6.89
N VAL A 125 -10.11 2.54 6.52
CA VAL A 125 -10.32 1.98 5.18
C VAL A 125 -10.41 3.09 4.13
N GLN A 126 -11.16 4.16 4.40
CA GLN A 126 -11.30 5.29 3.48
C GLN A 126 -9.97 6.03 3.28
N GLY A 127 -9.30 6.43 4.37
CA GLY A 127 -8.01 7.11 4.29
C GLY A 127 -6.93 6.26 3.60
N ALA A 128 -7.00 4.93 3.74
CA ALA A 128 -6.14 4.02 3.02
C ALA A 128 -6.44 4.00 1.50
N ALA A 129 -7.72 3.97 1.13
CA ALA A 129 -8.15 4.02 -0.27
C ALA A 129 -7.74 5.34 -0.94
N ASP A 130 -7.98 6.47 -0.26
CA ASP A 130 -7.63 7.80 -0.76
C ASP A 130 -6.11 7.94 -0.94
N CYS A 131 -5.32 7.43 0.01
CA CYS A 131 -3.87 7.46 -0.12
C CYS A 131 -3.36 6.60 -1.28
N ALA A 132 -3.93 5.40 -1.47
CA ALA A 132 -3.58 4.54 -2.59
C ALA A 132 -3.95 5.19 -3.94
N ALA A 133 -5.13 5.81 -4.03
CA ALA A 133 -5.60 6.50 -5.23
C ALA A 133 -4.72 7.71 -5.56
N ARG A 134 -4.35 8.53 -4.56
CA ARG A 134 -3.42 9.66 -4.74
C ARG A 134 -2.07 9.20 -5.29
N LEU A 135 -1.47 8.18 -4.67
CA LEU A 135 -0.17 7.66 -5.10
C LEU A 135 -0.25 7.02 -6.50
N GLN A 136 -1.37 6.37 -6.85
CA GLN A 136 -1.58 5.90 -8.21
C GLN A 136 -1.68 7.07 -9.21
N GLY A 137 -2.35 8.16 -8.87
CA GLY A 137 -2.40 9.35 -9.72
C GLY A 137 -1.01 9.98 -9.96
N GLU A 138 -0.14 9.97 -8.95
CA GLU A 138 1.27 10.37 -9.09
C GLU A 138 2.04 9.43 -10.03
N LEU A 139 1.76 8.12 -9.98
CA LEU A 139 2.35 7.13 -10.89
C LEU A 139 1.83 7.24 -12.32
N ASP A 140 0.55 7.55 -12.52
CA ASP A 140 0.00 7.77 -13.86
C ASP A 140 0.61 9.01 -14.53
N ALA A 141 1.16 9.93 -13.75
CA ALA A 141 1.93 11.08 -14.24
C ALA A 141 3.39 10.73 -14.58
N LEU A 142 3.89 9.53 -14.24
CA LEU A 142 5.28 9.12 -14.44
C LEU A 142 5.75 9.27 -15.90
N PRO A 143 4.98 8.89 -16.94
CA PRO A 143 5.41 9.09 -18.32
C PRO A 143 5.67 10.57 -18.67
N ARG A 144 4.79 11.48 -18.22
CA ARG A 144 4.94 12.93 -18.46
C ARG A 144 6.13 13.50 -17.68
N TYR A 145 6.38 12.98 -16.48
CA TYR A 145 7.56 13.33 -15.70
C TYR A 145 8.85 12.91 -16.44
N LEU A 146 8.89 11.70 -17.01
CA LEU A 146 10.03 11.23 -17.80
C LEU A 146 10.29 12.12 -19.02
N GLU A 147 9.26 12.44 -19.79
CA GLU A 147 9.37 13.34 -20.95
C GLU A 147 9.95 14.71 -20.54
N PHE A 148 9.48 15.26 -19.42
CA PHE A 148 9.99 16.51 -18.87
C PHE A 148 11.48 16.41 -18.50
N ILE A 149 11.88 15.43 -17.68
CA ILE A 149 13.27 15.34 -17.23
C ILE A 149 14.23 15.03 -18.38
N GLU A 150 13.78 14.29 -19.40
CA GLU A 150 14.58 14.04 -20.60
C GLU A 150 14.81 15.32 -21.42
N ARG A 151 13.77 16.14 -21.58
CA ARG A 151 13.87 17.44 -22.25
C ARG A 151 14.80 18.39 -21.49
N GLU A 152 14.62 18.50 -20.18
CA GLU A 152 15.46 19.37 -19.35
C GLU A 152 16.91 18.89 -19.31
N HIS A 153 17.14 17.57 -19.27
CA HIS A 153 18.49 17.02 -19.32
C HIS A 153 19.18 17.32 -20.66
N ARG A 154 18.45 17.21 -21.79
CA ARG A 154 18.97 17.59 -23.11
C ARG A 154 19.38 19.07 -23.14
N ALA A 155 18.49 19.95 -22.67
CA ALA A 155 18.76 21.38 -22.59
C ALA A 155 19.93 21.71 -21.63
N LEU A 156 20.12 20.93 -20.57
CA LEU A 156 21.26 21.06 -19.65
C LEU A 156 22.57 20.66 -20.33
N LEU A 157 22.61 19.54 -21.06
CA LEU A 157 23.81 19.09 -21.77
C LEU A 157 24.22 20.04 -22.90
N GLU A 158 23.25 20.68 -23.58
CA GLU A 158 23.51 21.72 -24.58
C GLU A 158 24.26 22.93 -23.96
N ARG A 159 23.94 23.29 -22.71
CA ARG A 159 24.58 24.41 -22.00
C ARG A 159 25.85 23.99 -21.27
N GLN A 160 25.89 22.75 -20.79
CA GLN A 160 26.95 22.20 -19.95
C GLN A 160 27.23 20.73 -20.33
N PRO A 161 28.14 20.49 -21.29
CA PRO A 161 28.41 19.15 -21.83
C PRO A 161 28.90 18.11 -20.80
N HIS A 162 29.36 18.56 -19.63
CA HIS A 162 29.88 17.70 -18.56
C HIS A 162 28.94 17.58 -17.35
N ALA A 163 27.70 18.07 -17.47
CA ALA A 163 26.73 17.98 -16.38
C ALA A 163 26.37 16.51 -16.08
N SER A 164 26.60 16.09 -14.83
CA SER A 164 26.17 14.77 -14.37
C SER A 164 24.66 14.76 -14.15
N SER A 165 23.95 13.73 -14.61
CA SER A 165 22.55 13.50 -14.28
C SER A 165 22.30 12.08 -13.79
N ARG A 166 21.19 11.89 -13.08
CA ARG A 166 20.68 10.58 -12.69
C ARG A 166 19.64 10.04 -13.69
N LEU A 167 19.56 10.60 -14.89
CA LEU A 167 18.51 10.27 -15.85
C LEU A 167 18.44 8.77 -16.17
N GLU A 168 19.60 8.11 -16.30
CA GLU A 168 19.64 6.65 -16.53
C GLU A 168 19.04 5.85 -15.36
N GLN A 169 19.21 6.31 -14.12
CA GLN A 169 18.59 5.67 -12.96
C GLN A 169 17.07 5.86 -12.98
N GLU A 170 16.59 7.06 -13.29
CA GLU A 170 15.15 7.36 -13.44
C GLU A 170 14.51 6.52 -14.56
N ARG A 171 15.20 6.37 -15.71
CA ARG A 171 14.76 5.55 -16.84
C ARG A 171 14.63 4.08 -16.48
N VAL A 172 15.64 3.52 -15.81
CA VAL A 172 15.62 2.11 -15.40
C VAL A 172 14.49 1.85 -14.40
N LEU A 173 14.29 2.75 -13.43
CA LEU A 173 13.19 2.64 -12.47
C LEU A 173 11.84 2.71 -13.16
N ALA A 174 11.64 3.65 -14.09
CA ALA A 174 10.41 3.76 -14.84
C ALA A 174 10.14 2.54 -15.75
N ALA A 175 11.15 2.04 -16.46
CA ALA A 175 11.01 0.86 -17.31
C ALA A 175 10.54 -0.37 -16.51
N LEU A 176 11.12 -0.59 -15.32
CA LEU A 176 10.69 -1.67 -14.42
C LEU A 176 9.22 -1.53 -13.99
N LEU A 177 8.74 -0.29 -13.78
CA LEU A 177 7.36 0.00 -13.41
C LEU A 177 6.40 -0.21 -14.59
N LEU A 178 6.80 0.20 -15.80
CA LEU A 178 6.00 0.06 -17.03
C LEU A 178 5.88 -1.39 -17.51
N GLU A 179 6.95 -2.19 -17.39
CA GLU A 179 6.91 -3.63 -17.71
C GLU A 179 5.88 -4.38 -16.87
N ASP A 180 5.74 -4.03 -15.59
CA ASP A 180 4.76 -4.65 -14.70
C ASP A 180 3.32 -4.24 -15.02
N ALA A 181 3.11 -2.99 -15.47
CA ALA A 181 1.83 -2.51 -15.98
C ALA A 181 1.37 -3.36 -17.17
N ALA A 182 2.25 -3.57 -18.14
CA ALA A 182 1.98 -4.37 -19.32
C ALA A 182 1.68 -5.85 -18.96
N ALA A 183 2.45 -6.43 -18.03
CA ALA A 183 2.30 -7.83 -17.60
C ALA A 183 1.01 -8.12 -16.80
N THR A 184 0.38 -7.09 -16.22
CA THR A 184 -0.82 -7.26 -15.38
C THR A 184 -2.13 -6.97 -16.12
N GLY A 185 -2.08 -6.60 -17.42
CA GLY A 185 -3.26 -6.25 -18.20
C GLY A 185 -3.94 -4.94 -17.75
N LEU A 186 -3.35 -4.25 -16.77
CA LEU A 186 -3.66 -2.87 -16.41
C LEU A 186 -3.01 -1.99 -17.45
N GLY A 187 -3.65 -1.89 -18.61
CA GLY A 187 -3.27 -0.92 -19.63
C GLY A 187 -3.20 0.45 -18.98
N LEU A 188 -1.99 0.97 -18.79
CA LEU A 188 -1.79 2.42 -18.82
C LEU A 188 -2.46 2.84 -20.11
N ALA A 189 -3.59 3.53 -20.00
CA ALA A 189 -4.38 3.96 -21.14
C ALA A 189 -3.40 4.57 -22.14
N ARG A 190 -3.25 3.92 -23.30
CA ARG A 190 -2.51 4.47 -24.42
C ARG A 190 -3.18 5.82 -24.73
N ALA A 191 -2.52 6.91 -24.35
CA ALA A 191 -2.76 8.21 -24.92
C ALA A 191 -2.08 8.26 -26.30
#